data_AF-Q2NIZ8-F1
#
_entry.id   AF-Q2NIZ8-F1
#
_cell.length_a   1.000
_cell.length_b   1.000
_cell.length_c   1.000
_cell.angle_alpha   90.00
_cell.angle_beta   90.00
_cell.angle_gamma   90.00
#
_symmetry.space_group_name_H-M   'P 1'
#
loop_
_entity.id
_entity.type
_entity.pdbx_description
1 polymer ?
#
loop_
_entity_poly.entity_id
_entity_poly.type
_entity_poly.pdbx_seq_one_letter_code
_entity_poly.pdbx_strand_id
1 'polypeptide(L)' 'MILQPIAKNYLIGTRAKVQNETQIAVITRIDYQRGFIYLLFKRMREEKYPFLQSLNQNIIQPIVSKNQSHQQ' A
#
# COMPACT_ATOMS: atom_id res chain seq x y z
N MET A 1 19.79 -7.21 -8.03
CA MET A 1 18.79 -7.27 -6.95
C MET A 1 17.44 -7.49 -7.61
N ILE A 2 16.91 -8.72 -7.54
CA ILE A 2 15.70 -9.12 -8.26
C ILE A 2 14.52 -8.59 -7.45
N LEU A 3 13.77 -7.61 -7.99
CA LEU A 3 12.46 -7.28 -7.45
C LEU A 3 11.62 -8.55 -7.53
N GLN A 4 11.31 -9.14 -6.38
CA GLN A 4 10.35 -10.23 -6.31
C GLN A 4 9.04 -9.73 -6.96
N PRO A 5 8.37 -10.56 -7.78
CA PRO A 5 7.08 -10.21 -8.33
C PRO A 5 6.06 -10.31 -7.21
N ILE A 6 6.07 -9.33 -6.29
CA ILE A 6 5.07 -9.19 -5.24
C ILE A 6 3.80 -8.89 -6.01
N ALA A 7 2.97 -9.91 -6.18
CA ALA A 7 1.97 -9.94 -7.23
C ALA A 7 1.09 -8.70 -7.16
N LYS A 8 0.89 -8.08 -8.33
CA LYS A 8 0.28 -6.75 -8.53
C LYS A 8 -1.05 -6.50 -7.79
N ASN A 9 -1.72 -7.54 -7.27
CA ASN A 9 -3.03 -7.45 -6.65
C ASN A 9 -3.05 -7.61 -5.12
N TYR A 10 -1.94 -7.92 -4.44
CA TYR A 10 -1.96 -8.13 -2.98
C TYR A 10 -2.01 -6.84 -2.16
N LEU A 11 -1.84 -5.67 -2.75
CA LEU A 11 -1.77 -4.41 -2.00
C LEU A 11 -3.16 -3.82 -1.69
N ILE A 12 -4.13 -3.94 -2.60
CA ILE A 12 -5.47 -3.39 -2.38
C ILE A 12 -6.16 -4.17 -1.25
N GLY A 13 -6.76 -3.46 -0.31
CA GLY A 13 -7.36 -4.02 0.90
C GLY A 13 -6.36 -4.23 2.05
N THR A 14 -5.06 -4.00 1.83
CA THR A 14 -4.07 -4.13 2.92
C THR A 14 -4.04 -2.89 3.81
N ARG A 15 -3.83 -3.13 5.09
CA ARG A 15 -3.51 -2.08 6.06
C ARG A 15 -2.08 -1.61 5.83
N ALA A 16 -1.82 -0.32 5.96
CA ALA A 16 -0.49 0.25 5.80
C ALA A 16 -0.21 1.31 6.87
N LYS A 17 1.05 1.36 7.31
CA LYS A 17 1.59 2.51 8.03
C LYS A 17 2.03 3.56 7.02
N VAL A 18 1.81 4.83 7.33
CA VAL A 18 2.25 5.95 6.51
C VAL A 18 3.20 6.82 7.32
N GLN A 19 4.28 7.28 6.70
CA GLN A 19 5.24 8.16 7.36
C GLN A 19 4.56 9.44 7.85
N ASN A 20 4.90 9.87 9.06
CA ASN A 20 4.33 11.04 9.75
C ASN A 20 2.82 10.95 10.06
N GLU A 21 2.20 9.78 9.84
CA GLU A 21 0.82 9.53 10.22
C GLU A 21 0.78 8.61 11.43
N THR A 22 0.01 9.01 12.45
CA THR A 22 -0.18 8.19 13.66
C THR A 22 -1.16 7.05 13.43
N GLN A 23 -2.02 7.17 12.42
CA GLN A 23 -3.09 6.25 12.12
C GLN A 23 -2.71 5.27 11.01
N ILE A 24 -3.24 4.05 11.10
CA ILE A 24 -3.19 3.08 10.01
C ILE A 24 -4.21 3.46 8.95
N ALA A 25 -3.81 3.37 7.69
CA ALA A 25 -4.68 3.50 6.54
C ALA A 25 -4.90 2.14 5.85
N VAL A 26 -5.88 2.07 4.96
CA VAL A 26 -6.11 0.94 4.07
C VAL A 26 -5.84 1.39 2.64
N ILE A 27 -5.08 0.60 1.89
CA ILE A 27 -4.87 0.84 0.47
C ILE A 27 -6.16 0.48 -0.27
N THR A 28 -6.81 1.46 -0.89
CA THR A 28 -8.13 1.26 -1.54
C THR A 28 -8.04 1.11 -3.05
N ARG A 29 -7.05 1.74 -3.67
CA ARG A 29 -6.88 1.73 -5.13
C ARG A 29 -5.43 1.99 -5.51
N ILE A 30 -5.00 1.40 -6.62
CA ILE A 30 -3.77 1.77 -7.33
C ILE A 30 -4.16 2.18 -8.75
N ASP A 31 -3.79 3.40 -9.13
CA ASP A 31 -3.91 3.91 -10.49
C ASP A 31 -2.54 3.80 -11.17
N TYR A 32 -2.37 2.75 -11.96
CA TYR A 32 -1.12 2.48 -12.66
C TYR A 32 -0.86 3.43 -13.84
N GLN A 33 -1.92 3.96 -14.45
CA GLN A 33 -1.79 4.89 -15.58
C GLN A 33 -1.28 6.25 -15.12
N ARG A 34 -1.78 6.71 -13.97
CA ARG A 34 -1.38 8.00 -13.37
C ARG A 34 -0.27 7.88 -12.33
N GLY A 35 0.09 6.66 -11.93
CA GLY A 35 1.19 6.39 -11.00
C GLY A 35 0.87 6.70 -9.53
N PHE A 36 -0.40 6.59 -9.12
CA PHE A 36 -0.83 6.92 -7.75
C PHE A 36 -1.35 5.70 -6.98
N ILE A 37 -1.15 5.73 -5.67
CA ILE A 37 -1.77 4.83 -4.71
C ILE A 37 -2.66 5.63 -3.77
N TYR A 38 -3.86 5.12 -3.51
CA TYR A 38 -4.87 5.76 -2.69
C TYR A 38 -5.00 5.02 -1.37
N LEU A 39 -5.02 5.78 -0.28
CA LEU A 39 -5.10 5.27 1.08
C LEU A 39 -6.26 5.96 1.80
N LEU A 40 -7.10 5.13 2.41
CA LEU A 40 -8.22 5.59 3.22
C LEU A 40 -7.86 5.48 4.70
N PHE A 41 -7.82 6.63 5.36
CA PHE A 41 -7.69 6.74 6.80
C PHE A 41 -9.06 6.71 7.49
N LYS A 42 -9.07 6.76 8.82
CA LYS A 42 -10.32 6.91 9.59
C LYS A 42 -11.06 8.19 9.19
N ARG A 43 -12.38 8.21 9.44
CA ARG A 43 -13.26 9.35 9.14
C ARG A 43 -13.29 9.71 7.65
N MET A 44 -13.17 8.72 6.77
CA MET A 44 -13.26 8.87 5.31
C MET A 44 -12.22 9.82 4.69
N ARG A 45 -11.09 10.07 5.38
CA ARG A 45 -10.01 10.86 4.80
C ARG A 45 -9.23 10.00 3.81
N GLU A 46 -9.42 10.28 2.53
CA GLU A 46 -8.63 9.68 1.45
C GLU A 46 -7.43 10.56 1.12
N GLU A 47 -6.26 9.95 1.04
CA GLU A 47 -5.03 10.59 0.58
C GLU A 47 -4.46 9.79 -0.59
N LYS A 48 -3.74 10.47 -1.48
CA LYS A 48 -3.04 9.84 -2.59
C LYS A 48 -1.54 10.10 -2.51
N TYR A 49 -0.76 9.09 -2.88
CA TYR A 49 0.69 9.11 -2.87
C TYR A 49 1.26 8.59 -4.19
N PRO A 50 2.47 8.98 -4.60
CA PRO A 50 3.14 8.38 -5.75
C PRO A 50 3.42 6.89 -5.52
N PHE A 51 2.81 5.99 -6.32
CA PHE A 51 2.78 4.56 -6.02
C PHE A 51 4.15 3.92 -5.76
N LEU A 52 5.03 3.89 -6.77
CA LEU A 52 6.32 3.21 -6.66
C LEU A 52 7.27 3.93 -5.72
N GLN A 53 7.32 5.25 -5.80
CA GLN A 53 8.22 6.04 -4.97
C GLN A 53 7.88 5.91 -3.49
N SER A 54 6.59 5.94 -3.14
CA SER A 54 6.16 5.85 -1.75
C SER A 54 6.37 4.47 -1.13
N LEU A 55 6.32 3.40 -1.92
CA LEU A 55 6.72 2.07 -1.45
C LEU A 55 8.24 1.95 -1.32
N ASN A 56 9.01 2.39 -2.33
CA ASN A 56 10.46 2.28 -2.35
C ASN A 56 11.14 3.11 -1.25
N GLN A 57 10.57 4.26 -0.90
CA GLN A 57 11.07 5.16 0.14
C GLN A 57 10.51 4.87 1.52
N ASN A 58 9.75 3.77 1.70
CA ASN A 58 9.09 3.42 2.96
C ASN A 58 8.13 4.50 3.51
N ILE A 59 7.64 5.39 2.64
CA ILE A 59 6.58 6.36 2.97
C ILE A 59 5.29 5.58 3.27
N ILE A 60 5.02 4.52 2.52
CA ILE A 60 3.93 3.57 2.75
C ILE A 60 4.53 2.21 3.03
N GLN A 61 4.17 1.62 4.17
CA GLN A 61 4.61 0.29 4.58
C GLN A 61 3.38 -0.61 4.77
N PRO A 62 3.07 -1.46 3.77
CA PRO A 62 2.00 -2.44 3.88
C PRO A 62 2.26 -3.43 5.03
N ILE A 63 1.24 -3.66 5.84
CA ILE A 63 1.25 -4.64 6.93
C ILE A 63 0.75 -5.96 6.35
N VAL A 64 1.64 -6.68 5.67
CA VAL A 64 1.37 -8.02 5.16
C VAL A 64 1.61 -9.05 6.27
N SER A 65 0.59 -9.85 6.58
CA SER A 65 0.75 -10.96 7.53
C SER A 65 1.27 -12.19 6.80
N LYS A 66 2.29 -12.87 7.36
CA LYS A 66 2.93 -14.08 6.77
C LYS A 66 1.96 -15.22 6.45
N ASN A 67 0.72 -15.18 6.92
CA ASN A 67 -0.28 -16.23 6.71
C ASN A 67 -1.06 -16.09 5.39
N GLN A 68 -0.89 -15.00 4.62
CA GLN A 68 -1.61 -14.81 3.35
C GLN A 68 -0.84 -15.29 2.11
N SER A 69 0.41 -15.76 2.26
CA SER A 69 1.22 -16.31 1.17
C SER A 69 1.06 -17.82 0.96
N HIS A 70 0.15 -18.49 1.68
CA HIS A 70 -0.08 -19.95 1.62
C HIS A 70 -1.50 -20.35 1.16
N GLN A 71 -2.19 -19.47 0.44
CA GLN A 71 -3.40 -19.86 -0.30
C GLN A 71 -3.10 -19.81 -1.80
N GLN A 72 -2.30 -20.77 -2.25
CA GLN A 72 -2.24 -21.27 -3.63
C GLN A 72 -2.17 -22.79 -3.56
#